data_AF-A0A955ZZP7-F1
#
_entry.id   AF-A0A955ZZP7-F1
#
_cell.length_a   1.000
_cell.length_b   1.000
_cell.length_c   1.000
_cell.angle_alpha   90.00
_cell.angle_beta   90.00
_cell.angle_gamma   90.00
#
_symmetry.space_group_name_H-M   'P 1'
#
loop_
_entity.id
_entity.type
_entity.pdbx_description
1 polymer ?
#
loop_
_entity_poly.entity_id
_entity_poly.type
_entity_poly.pdbx_seq_one_letter_code
_entity_poly.pdbx_strand_id
1 'polypeptide(L)'
;MATKTAVRSSSGAASLAGVLLVLVGSAAVAGLDAETGLRTWAELRSAERVARARVEALERDVDRLRAEVDALASDPLARERAIREDLELARPGEWVVRFGPAAGLASSPVDATSRNSR
;
A
#
# COMPACT_ATOMS: atom_id res chain seq x y z
N MET A 1 -28.51 -12.62 -81.52
CA MET A 1 -27.22 -12.47 -80.80
C MET A 1 -27.41 -11.37 -79.76
N ALA A 2 -27.49 -11.72 -78.48
CA ALA A 2 -27.73 -10.78 -77.38
C ALA A 2 -26.58 -10.90 -76.35
N THR A 3 -25.81 -9.84 -76.17
CA THR A 3 -24.77 -9.75 -75.16
C THR A 3 -25.36 -9.13 -73.89
N LYS A 4 -25.65 -9.99 -72.90
CA LYS A 4 -26.08 -9.58 -71.56
C LYS A 4 -24.84 -9.32 -70.71
N THR A 5 -24.45 -8.05 -70.58
CA THR A 5 -23.40 -7.63 -69.65
C THR A 5 -23.94 -7.69 -68.22
N ALA A 6 -23.44 -8.67 -67.46
CA ALA A 6 -23.71 -8.81 -66.04
C ALA A 6 -22.99 -7.69 -65.27
N VAL A 7 -23.76 -6.78 -64.66
CA VAL A 7 -23.21 -5.81 -63.72
C VAL A 7 -22.79 -6.56 -62.45
N ARG A 8 -21.48 -6.67 -62.23
CA ARG A 8 -20.92 -7.38 -61.07
C ARG A 8 -21.02 -6.47 -59.85
N SER A 9 -21.99 -6.77 -58.99
CA SER A 9 -22.23 -6.09 -57.71
C SER A 9 -21.03 -6.25 -56.77
N SER A 10 -20.26 -5.18 -56.55
CA SER A 10 -19.14 -5.09 -55.60
C SER A 10 -19.52 -4.45 -54.25
N SER A 11 -20.81 -4.36 -53.94
CA SER A 11 -21.37 -3.60 -52.81
C SER A 11 -21.06 -4.15 -51.41
N GLY A 12 -20.64 -5.41 -51.27
CA GLY A 12 -20.36 -6.04 -49.96
C GLY A 12 -19.03 -5.60 -49.32
N ALA A 13 -17.99 -5.36 -50.12
CA ALA A 13 -16.69 -4.95 -49.61
C ALA A 13 -16.69 -3.48 -49.15
N ALA A 14 -17.41 -2.61 -49.87
CA ALA A 14 -17.54 -1.20 -49.53
C ALA A 14 -18.36 -0.98 -48.24
N SER A 15 -19.40 -1.79 -48.01
CA SER A 15 -20.22 -1.71 -46.80
C SER A 15 -19.50 -2.27 -45.57
N LEU A 16 -18.73 -3.37 -45.72
CA LEU A 16 -17.86 -3.86 -44.65
C LEU A 16 -16.73 -2.86 -44.31
N ALA A 17 -16.11 -2.26 -45.32
CA ALA A 17 -15.09 -1.24 -45.10
C ALA A 17 -15.67 0.00 -44.40
N GLY A 18 -16.88 0.43 -44.77
CA GLY A 18 -17.58 1.52 -44.09
C GLY A 18 -17.88 1.21 -42.62
N VAL A 19 -18.40 0.02 -42.31
CA VAL A 19 -18.66 -0.41 -40.92
C VAL A 19 -17.38 -0.49 -40.10
N LEU A 20 -16.31 -1.03 -40.66
CA LEU A 20 -15.02 -1.11 -39.99
C LEU A 20 -14.48 0.29 -39.67
N LEU A 21 -14.63 1.24 -40.59
CA LEU A 21 -14.14 2.61 -40.42
C LEU A 21 -14.97 3.38 -39.38
N VAL A 22 -16.27 3.13 -39.30
CA VAL A 22 -17.13 3.66 -38.22
C VAL A 22 -16.75 3.05 -36.87
N LEU A 23 -16.52 1.73 -36.79
CA LEU A 23 -16.10 1.07 -35.56
C LEU A 23 -14.74 1.59 -35.07
N VAL A 24 -13.75 1.65 -35.95
CA VAL A 24 -12.41 2.18 -35.65
C VAL A 24 -12.49 3.65 -35.29
N GLY A 25 -13.28 4.46 -36.01
CA GLY A 25 -13.49 5.86 -35.70
C GLY A 25 -14.14 6.05 -34.33
N SER A 26 -15.16 5.24 -33.99
CA SER A 26 -15.83 5.29 -32.68
C SER A 26 -14.90 4.86 -31.54
N ALA A 27 -14.09 3.81 -31.74
CA ALA A 27 -13.11 3.36 -30.77
C ALA A 27 -11.95 4.36 -30.61
N ALA A 28 -11.55 5.04 -31.69
CA ALA A 28 -10.55 6.10 -31.64
C ALA A 28 -11.07 7.34 -30.91
N VAL A 29 -12.30 7.77 -31.16
CA VAL A 29 -12.92 8.90 -30.43
C VAL A 29 -13.11 8.53 -28.95
N ALA A 30 -13.57 7.32 -28.64
CA ALA A 30 -13.69 6.82 -27.28
C ALA A 30 -12.34 6.56 -26.58
N GLY A 31 -11.23 6.48 -27.32
CA GLY A 31 -9.87 6.33 -26.78
C GLY A 31 -9.09 7.65 -26.71
N LEU A 32 -9.43 8.63 -27.56
CA LEU A 32 -8.77 9.94 -27.66
C LEU A 32 -9.43 11.00 -26.77
N ASP A 33 -10.69 10.81 -26.40
CA ASP A 33 -11.33 11.65 -25.41
C ASP A 33 -10.72 11.30 -24.04
N ALA A 34 -9.67 12.01 -23.62
CA ALA A 34 -8.97 11.75 -22.37
C ALA A 34 -9.86 11.94 -21.12
N GLU A 35 -11.09 12.44 -21.29
CA GLU A 35 -12.15 12.48 -20.27
C GLU A 35 -13.03 11.20 -20.24
N THR A 36 -12.88 10.29 -21.20
CA THR A 36 -13.68 9.06 -21.26
C THR A 36 -13.32 8.08 -20.16
N GLY A 37 -14.15 8.10 -19.13
CA GLY A 37 -14.70 6.92 -18.45
C GLY A 37 -13.70 5.93 -17.87
N LEU A 38 -12.98 5.17 -18.69
CA LEU A 38 -12.18 4.03 -18.26
C LEU A 38 -10.97 4.40 -17.40
N ARG A 39 -10.21 5.44 -17.77
CA ARG A 39 -9.06 5.88 -16.97
C ARG A 39 -9.52 6.51 -15.66
N THR A 40 -10.47 7.45 -15.73
CA THR A 40 -11.07 8.08 -14.55
C THR A 40 -11.74 7.04 -13.65
N TRP A 41 -12.43 6.05 -14.20
CA TRP A 41 -13.01 4.94 -13.45
C TRP A 41 -11.95 4.07 -12.79
N ALA A 42 -10.86 3.75 -13.49
CA ALA A 42 -9.75 2.98 -12.93
C ALA A 42 -9.06 3.75 -11.78
N GLU A 43 -8.83 5.05 -11.97
CA GLU A 43 -8.29 5.95 -10.94
C GLU A 43 -9.24 6.02 -9.74
N LEU A 44 -10.54 6.25 -9.96
CA LEU A 44 -11.55 6.30 -8.90
C LEU A 44 -11.64 4.97 -8.15
N ARG A 45 -11.61 3.84 -8.86
CA ARG A 45 -11.65 2.51 -8.26
C ARG A 45 -10.40 2.23 -7.45
N SER A 46 -9.23 2.68 -7.91
CA SER A 46 -7.99 2.57 -7.16
C SER A 46 -8.02 3.44 -5.89
N ALA A 47 -8.50 4.68 -5.99
CA ALA A 47 -8.65 5.60 -4.87
C ALA A 47 -9.64 5.05 -3.83
N GLU A 48 -10.75 4.48 -4.26
CA GLU A 48 -11.73 3.85 -3.37
C GLU A 48 -11.11 2.67 -2.61
N ARG A 49 -10.33 1.81 -3.28
CA ARG A 49 -9.62 0.70 -2.62
C ARG A 49 -8.62 1.21 -1.58
N VAL A 50 -7.84 2.24 -1.92
CA VAL A 50 -6.87 2.84 -1.00
C VAL A 50 -7.57 3.46 0.21
N ALA A 51 -8.64 4.21 -0.03
CA ALA A 51 -9.43 4.82 1.05
C ALA A 51 -10.03 3.75 1.97
N ARG A 52 -10.62 2.68 1.40
CA ARG A 52 -11.18 1.57 2.19
C ARG A 52 -10.11 0.86 3.02
N ALA A 53 -8.97 0.53 2.42
CA ALA A 53 -7.87 -0.10 3.14
C ALA A 53 -7.35 0.79 4.29
N ARG A 54 -7.35 2.12 4.09
CA ARG A 54 -7.00 3.08 5.14
C ARG A 54 -8.03 3.09 6.26
N VAL A 55 -9.33 3.10 5.95
CA VAL A 55 -10.40 3.00 6.96
C VAL A 55 -10.25 1.72 7.78
N GLU A 56 -10.11 0.56 7.12
CA GLU A 56 -9.94 -0.73 7.80
C GLU A 56 -8.67 -0.79 8.67
N ALA A 57 -7.60 -0.08 8.26
CA ALA A 57 -6.39 0.05 9.09
C ALA A 57 -6.64 0.92 10.33
N LEU A 58 -7.29 2.07 10.16
CA LEU A 58 -7.62 2.96 11.28
C LEU A 58 -8.59 2.31 12.26
N GLU A 59 -9.59 1.57 11.79
CA GLU A 59 -10.52 0.85 12.66
C GLU A 59 -9.79 -0.18 13.52
N ARG A 60 -8.87 -0.96 12.93
CA ARG A 60 -8.02 -1.89 13.69
C ARG A 60 -7.13 -1.19 14.72
N ASP A 61 -6.58 -0.03 14.37
CA ASP A 61 -5.79 0.76 15.32
C ASP A 61 -6.65 1.31 16.46
N VAL A 62 -7.85 1.81 16.16
CA VAL A 62 -8.81 2.27 17.17
C VAL A 62 -9.17 1.13 18.11
N ASP A 63 -9.46 -0.06 17.60
CA ASP A 63 -9.82 -1.21 18.44
C ASP A 63 -8.65 -1.68 19.30
N ARG A 64 -7.43 -1.71 18.73
CA ARG A 64 -6.20 -2.00 19.49
C ARG A 64 -5.98 -0.97 20.61
N LEU A 65 -6.09 0.31 20.31
CA LEU A 65 -5.89 1.39 21.29
C LEU A 65 -6.96 1.36 22.37
N ARG A 66 -8.21 1.04 22.04
CA ARG A 66 -9.28 0.85 23.03
C ARG A 66 -8.96 -0.30 23.99
N ALA A 67 -8.55 -1.44 23.45
CA ALA A 67 -8.13 -2.58 24.28
C ALA A 67 -6.95 -2.24 25.19
N GLU A 68 -6.00 -1.43 24.71
CA GLU A 68 -4.87 -0.95 25.50
C GLU A 68 -5.32 -0.01 26.63
N VAL A 69 -6.20 0.95 26.33
CA VAL A 69 -6.80 1.84 27.35
C VAL A 69 -7.54 1.03 28.40
N ASP A 70 -8.36 0.06 27.97
CA ASP A 70 -9.12 -0.80 28.89
C ASP A 70 -8.19 -1.61 29.79
N ALA A 71 -7.09 -2.15 29.25
CA ALA A 71 -6.09 -2.86 30.03
C ALA A 71 -5.42 -1.93 31.07
N LEU A 72 -4.98 -0.74 30.67
CA LEU A 72 -4.38 0.24 31.60
C LEU A 72 -5.35 0.75 32.66
N ALA A 73 -6.64 0.85 32.32
CA ALA A 73 -7.69 1.30 33.23
C ALA A 73 -8.09 0.22 34.24
N SER A 74 -8.21 -1.03 33.80
CA SER A 74 -8.75 -2.12 34.62
C SER A 74 -7.70 -2.99 35.31
N ASP A 75 -6.48 -3.09 34.78
CA ASP A 75 -5.40 -3.89 35.34
C ASP A 75 -4.32 -3.01 36.01
N PRO A 76 -4.20 -3.05 37.36
CA PRO A 76 -3.16 -2.35 38.08
C PRO A 76 -1.73 -2.76 37.68
N LEU A 77 -1.51 -4.02 37.30
CA LEU A 77 -0.18 -4.50 36.88
C LEU A 77 0.19 -3.96 35.50
N ALA A 78 -0.75 -3.95 34.55
CA ALA A 78 -0.54 -3.33 33.24
C ALA A 78 -0.17 -1.84 33.38
N ARG A 79 -0.83 -1.12 34.29
CA ARG A 79 -0.53 0.28 34.57
C ARG A 79 0.86 0.47 35.17
N GLU A 80 1.23 -0.31 36.18
CA GLU A 80 2.54 -0.20 36.84
C GLU A 80 3.67 -0.54 35.86
N ARG A 81 3.47 -1.55 35.01
CA ARG A 81 4.40 -1.88 33.92
C ARG A 81 4.60 -0.69 33.00
N ALA A 82 3.52 -0.11 32.48
CA ALA A 82 3.60 1.03 31.56
C ALA A 82 4.31 2.24 32.21
N ILE A 83 4.06 2.50 33.50
CA ILE A 83 4.72 3.58 34.24
C ILE A 83 6.23 3.34 34.35
N ARG A 84 6.66 2.13 34.74
CA ARG A 84 8.07 1.85 35.04
C ARG A 84 8.91 1.49 33.82
N GLU A 85 8.32 0.82 32.85
CA GLU A 85 9.02 0.32 31.66
C GLU A 85 8.92 1.32 30.52
N ASP A 86 7.71 1.75 30.15
CA ASP A 86 7.51 2.59 28.96
C ASP A 86 7.76 4.07 29.23
N LEU A 87 7.31 4.57 30.39
CA LEU A 87 7.46 5.99 30.77
C LEU A 87 8.72 6.25 31.61
N GLU A 88 9.37 5.21 32.11
CA GLU A 88 10.55 5.28 32.98
C GLU A 88 10.35 6.14 34.24
N LEU A 89 9.11 6.22 34.74
CA LEU A 89 8.74 7.03 35.89
C LEU A 89 8.74 6.21 37.18
N ALA A 90 9.01 6.87 38.29
CA ALA A 90 8.88 6.33 39.64
C ALA A 90 8.25 7.37 40.57
N ARG A 91 7.71 6.90 41.71
CA ARG A 91 7.17 7.82 42.72
C ARG A 91 8.31 8.62 43.37
N PRO A 92 8.03 9.83 43.90
CA PRO A 92 9.01 10.56 44.70
C PRO A 92 9.55 9.68 45.84
N GLY A 93 10.88 9.49 45.87
CA GLY A 93 11.56 8.65 46.87
C GLY A 93 11.83 7.20 46.46
N GLU A 94 11.36 6.76 45.29
CA GLU A 94 11.69 5.44 44.72
C GLU A 94 12.87 5.52 43.73
N TRP A 95 13.65 4.45 43.62
CA TRP A 95 14.76 4.33 42.66
C TRP A 95 14.47 3.22 41.65
N VAL A 96 14.58 3.52 40.35
CA VAL A 96 14.48 2.52 39.28
C VAL A 96 15.88 2.00 38.96
N VAL A 97 16.10 0.68 39.12
CA VAL A 97 17.37 0.03 38.80
C VAL A 97 17.19 -0.81 37.55
N ARG A 98 17.96 -0.52 36.49
CA ARG A 98 18.00 -1.30 35.26
C ARG A 98 19.26 -2.15 35.22
N PHE A 99 19.11 -3.45 35.01
CA PHE A 99 20.23 -4.34 34.78
C PHE A 99 20.57 -4.33 33.29
N GLY A 100 21.64 -3.62 32.93
CA GLY A 100 22.23 -3.74 31.60
C GLY A 100 22.96 -5.07 31.42
N PRO A 101 23.20 -5.52 30.18
CA PRO A 101 24.11 -6.64 29.94
C PRO A 101 25.45 -6.31 30.59
N ALA A 102 26.04 -7.28 31.30
CA ALA A 102 27.29 -7.10 32.02
C ALA A 102 28.39 -6.61 31.04
N ALA A 103 28.60 -5.30 30.99
CA ALA A 103 29.61 -4.63 30.16
C ALA A 103 31.02 -4.84 30.73
N GLY A 104 31.36 -6.09 31.05
CA GLY A 104 32.59 -6.45 31.77
C GLY A 104 33.21 -7.79 31.39
N LEU A 105 32.64 -8.54 30.43
CA LEU A 105 33.26 -9.78 29.92
C LEU A 105 33.78 -9.66 28.47
N ALA A 106 33.61 -8.51 27.82
CA ALA A 106 34.02 -8.28 26.43
C ALA A 106 34.89 -7.03 26.27
N SER A 107 35.95 -6.91 27.06
CA SER A 107 37.10 -6.05 26.73
C SER A 107 38.29 -6.44 27.59
N SER A 108 39.03 -7.46 27.17
CA SER A 108 40.45 -7.55 27.52
C SER A 108 41.23 -6.78 26.44
N PRO A 109 41.81 -5.61 26.73
CA PRO A 109 42.50 -4.78 25.77
C PRO A 109 43.97 -5.23 25.67
N VAL A 110 44.23 -6.46 25.23
CA VAL A 110 45.58 -6.95 24.98
C VAL A 110 45.51 -7.93 23.81
N ASP A 111 46.27 -7.64 22.75
CA ASP A 111 46.61 -8.53 21.63
C ASP A 111 45.84 -8.37 20.30
N ALA A 112 46.09 -7.26 19.60
CA ALA A 112 46.00 -7.23 18.12
C ALA A 112 46.97 -6.24 17.43
N THR A 113 47.85 -5.54 18.17
CA THR A 113 48.92 -4.68 17.60
C THR A 113 50.08 -5.49 17.00
N SER A 114 49.88 -6.71 16.54
CA SER A 114 50.95 -7.49 15.89
C SER A 114 50.42 -8.40 14.79
N ARG A 115 49.90 -7.80 13.71
CA ARG A 115 49.98 -8.46 12.40
C ARG A 115 49.82 -7.49 11.23
N ASN A 116 50.90 -7.40 10.46
CA ASN A 116 50.94 -7.13 9.02
C ASN A 116 51.18 -5.69 8.55
N SER A 117 52.40 -5.25 8.80
CA SER A 117 53.29 -4.72 7.77
C SER A 117 53.46 -5.71 6.60
N ARG A 118 53.02 -5.34 5.40
CA ARG A 118 53.65 -5.63 4.09
C ARG A 118 52.88 -4.97 2.95
#